data_AF-A0A6L3W7S5-F1
#
_entry.id   AF-A0A6L3W7S5-F1
#
_cell.length_a   1.000
_cell.length_b   1.000
_cell.length_c   1.000
_cell.angle_alpha   90.00
_cell.angle_beta   90.00
_cell.angle_gamma   90.00
#
_symmetry.space_group_name_H-M   'P 1'
#
loop_
_entity.id
_entity.type
_entity.pdbx_description
1 polymer ?
#
loop_
_entity_poly.entity_id
_entity_poly.type
_entity_poly.pdbx_seq_one_letter_code
_entity_poly.pdbx_strand_id
1 'polypeptide(L)'
;MLRPHRPTVEKLTTYECGVDPVGDGWAHSYIRYYVFAYLYVVFAVDAVFLFPWATVFSAPGYGATTLGEMFVFLGFLAVGLLYAGRKGVLSWL
;
A
#
# COMPACT_ATOMS: atom_id res chain seq x y z
N MET A 1 11.38 -36.43 1.72
CA MET A 1 12.85 -36.27 1.54
C MET A 1 13.38 -36.78 0.19
N LEU A 2 12.53 -37.22 -0.75
CA LEU A 2 12.97 -37.76 -2.06
C LEU A 2 12.87 -36.71 -3.18
N ARG A 3 13.57 -35.59 -3.07
CA ARG A 3 13.74 -34.67 -4.22
C ARG A 3 15.09 -34.97 -4.88
N PRO A 4 15.13 -35.36 -6.16
CA PRO A 4 16.39 -35.48 -6.89
C PRO A 4 17.15 -34.15 -6.86
N HIS A 5 18.32 -34.14 -6.23
CA HIS A 5 19.19 -32.98 -6.17
C HIS A 5 20.23 -33.07 -7.29
N ARG A 6 19.99 -32.35 -8.38
CA ARG A 6 20.90 -32.25 -9.53
C ARG A 6 21.08 -30.78 -9.95
N PRO A 7 21.82 -29.97 -9.16
CA PRO A 7 22.16 -28.61 -9.54
C PRO A 7 23.07 -28.65 -10.77
N THR A 8 22.78 -27.82 -11.75
CA THR A 8 23.67 -27.52 -12.89
C THR A 8 23.77 -26.01 -12.99
N VAL A 9 24.82 -25.48 -13.62
CA VAL A 9 25.04 -24.03 -13.71
C VAL A 9 23.84 -23.35 -14.36
N GLU A 10 23.27 -23.96 -15.40
CA GLU A 10 22.12 -23.46 -16.17
C GLU A 10 20.81 -23.47 -15.37
N LYS A 11 20.68 -24.33 -14.34
CA LYS A 11 19.50 -24.33 -13.46
C LYS A 11 19.57 -23.24 -12.39
N LEU A 12 20.75 -22.66 -12.21
CA LEU A 12 21.00 -21.61 -11.23
C LEU A 12 21.01 -20.22 -11.88
N THR A 13 20.85 -20.13 -13.20
CA THR A 13 20.73 -18.87 -13.93
C THR A 13 19.28 -18.39 -13.99
N THR A 14 19.10 -17.07 -14.16
CA THR A 14 17.78 -16.46 -14.36
C THR A 14 17.18 -16.90 -15.69
N TYR A 15 15.87 -17.19 -15.70
CA TYR A 15 15.16 -17.52 -16.91
C TYR A 15 14.89 -16.27 -17.76
N GLU A 16 15.36 -16.28 -19.00
CA GLU A 16 15.26 -15.16 -19.96
C GLU A 16 14.62 -15.63 -21.28
N CYS A 17 13.54 -16.42 -21.22
CA CYS A 17 12.81 -16.89 -22.41
C CYS A 17 13.66 -17.62 -23.47
N GLY A 18 14.80 -18.20 -23.06
CA GLY A 18 15.69 -18.98 -23.94
C GLY A 18 16.81 -18.16 -24.62
N VAL A 19 16.99 -16.88 -24.26
CA VAL A 19 18.13 -16.06 -24.70
C VAL A 19 19.03 -15.71 -23.53
N ASP A 20 20.30 -15.45 -23.80
CA ASP A 20 21.21 -14.94 -22.77
C ASP A 20 20.82 -13.50 -22.38
N PRO A 21 20.86 -13.15 -21.08
CA PRO A 21 20.52 -11.81 -20.62
C PRO A 21 21.45 -10.77 -21.27
N VAL A 22 20.85 -9.72 -21.83
CA VAL A 22 21.59 -8.59 -22.41
C VAL A 22 21.32 -7.34 -21.58
N GLY A 23 22.38 -6.81 -20.96
CA GLY A 23 22.31 -5.64 -20.08
C GLY A 23 22.22 -6.01 -18.59
N ASP A 24 22.63 -5.08 -17.73
CA ASP A 24 22.50 -5.23 -16.28
C ASP A 24 21.11 -4.78 -15.82
N GLY A 25 20.55 -5.48 -14.81
CA GLY A 25 19.16 -5.47 -14.33
C GLY A 25 18.56 -4.14 -13.87
N TRP A 26 18.52 -3.15 -14.75
CA TRP A 26 17.79 -1.91 -14.57
C TRP A 26 16.34 -2.10 -14.98
N ALA A 27 15.57 -2.73 -14.09
CA ALA A 27 14.12 -2.59 -14.13
C ALA A 27 13.81 -1.09 -13.94
N HIS A 28 13.24 -0.45 -14.96
CA HIS A 28 12.67 0.89 -14.83
C HIS A 28 11.57 0.84 -13.78
N SER A 29 11.93 1.12 -12.53
CA SER A 29 10.97 1.18 -11.44
C SER A 29 10.12 2.42 -11.66
N TYR A 30 8.92 2.22 -12.18
CA TYR A 30 7.98 3.30 -12.39
C TYR A 30 7.64 3.96 -11.06
N ILE A 31 7.73 5.28 -10.98
CA ILE A 31 7.41 6.06 -9.76
C ILE A 31 5.99 5.82 -9.25
N ARG A 32 5.09 5.26 -10.07
CA ARG A 32 3.72 4.90 -9.71
C ARG A 32 3.65 4.00 -8.47
N TYR A 33 4.55 3.02 -8.34
CA TYR A 33 4.60 2.12 -7.17
C TYR A 33 4.87 2.87 -5.87
N TYR A 34 5.77 3.87 -5.93
CA TYR A 34 6.08 4.71 -4.78
C TYR A 34 4.86 5.50 -4.31
N VAL A 35 4.07 6.04 -5.23
CA VAL A 35 2.90 6.84 -4.86
C VAL A 35 1.81 6.00 -4.18
N PHE A 36 1.57 4.78 -4.68
CA PHE A 36 0.66 3.85 -4.01
C PHE A 36 1.15 3.46 -2.61
N ALA A 37 2.45 3.18 -2.46
CA ALA A 37 3.05 2.86 -1.16
C ALA A 37 2.95 4.05 -0.19
N TYR A 38 3.25 5.26 -0.66
CA TYR A 38 3.15 6.48 0.14
C TYR A 38 1.72 6.73 0.61
N LEU A 39 0.73 6.66 -0.29
CA LEU A 39 -0.68 6.80 0.06
C LEU A 39 -1.11 5.73 1.07
N TYR A 40 -0.71 4.47 0.85
CA TYR A 40 -1.00 3.38 1.78
C TYR A 40 -0.47 3.67 3.18
N VAL A 41 0.79 4.09 3.32
CA VAL A 41 1.39 4.38 4.63
C VAL A 41 0.65 5.48 5.35
N VAL A 42 0.30 6.57 4.66
CA VAL A 42 -0.47 7.68 5.24
C VAL A 42 -1.84 7.18 5.74
N PHE A 43 -2.62 6.51 4.89
CA PHE A 43 -3.92 5.97 5.28
C PHE A 43 -3.84 4.92 6.38
N ALA A 44 -2.79 4.09 6.39
CA ALA A 44 -2.59 3.06 7.41
C ALA A 44 -2.32 3.69 8.77
N VAL A 45 -1.48 4.72 8.84
CA VAL A 45 -1.24 5.49 10.07
C VAL A 45 -2.54 6.12 10.57
N ASP A 46 -3.31 6.72 9.66
CA ASP A 46 -4.58 7.35 10.01
C ASP A 46 -5.62 6.34 10.52
N ALA A 47 -5.69 5.17 9.90
CA ALA A 47 -6.61 4.10 10.32
C ALA A 47 -6.32 3.59 11.74
N VAL A 48 -5.07 3.68 12.23
CA VAL A 48 -4.75 3.28 13.61
C VAL A 48 -5.47 4.17 14.63
N PHE A 49 -5.81 5.42 14.30
CA PHE A 49 -6.56 6.30 15.21
C PHE A 49 -8.02 5.89 15.43
N LEU A 50 -8.56 5.01 14.58
CA LEU A 50 -9.92 4.46 14.76
C LEU A 50 -10.03 3.63 16.05
N PHE A 51 -8.95 2.95 16.47
CA PHE A 51 -8.95 2.10 17.67
C PHE A 51 -9.10 2.89 18.98
N PRO A 52 -8.25 3.88 19.30
CA PRO A 52 -8.43 4.68 20.51
C PRO A 52 -9.69 5.55 20.44
N TRP A 53 -10.12 6.01 19.26
CA TRP A 53 -11.40 6.70 19.16
C TRP A 53 -12.58 5.80 19.58
N ALA A 54 -12.59 4.53 19.14
CA ALA A 54 -13.67 3.61 19.46
C ALA A 54 -13.80 3.38 20.98
N THR A 55 -12.68 3.40 21.73
CA THR A 55 -12.72 3.28 23.18
C THR A 55 -13.32 4.53 23.83
N VAL A 56 -12.99 5.73 23.36
CA VAL A 56 -13.58 6.99 23.87
C VAL A 56 -15.06 7.10 23.51
N PHE A 57 -15.45 6.69 22.31
CA PHE A 57 -16.86 6.67 21.90
C PHE A 57 -17.73 5.80 22.82
N SER A 58 -17.18 4.69 23.31
CA SER A 58 -17.87 3.81 24.27
C SER A 58 -17.96 4.37 25.70
N ALA A 59 -17.23 5.46 26.00
CA ALA A 59 -17.21 6.06 27.33
C ALA A 59 -18.50 6.88 27.61
N PRO A 60 -19.04 6.85 28.84
CA PRO A 60 -20.25 7.58 29.19
C PRO A 60 -20.10 9.10 28.96
N GLY A 61 -21.07 9.70 28.27
CA GLY A 61 -21.12 11.14 28.03
C GLY A 61 -20.34 11.65 26.81
N TYR A 62 -19.59 10.80 26.10
CA TYR A 62 -18.74 11.22 24.98
C TYR A 62 -19.28 10.88 23.59
N GLY A 63 -20.34 10.06 23.47
CA GLY A 63 -20.80 9.50 22.19
C GLY A 63 -21.12 10.53 21.10
N ALA A 64 -21.89 11.58 21.37
CA ALA A 64 -22.29 12.55 20.34
C ALA A 64 -21.12 13.44 19.86
N THR A 65 -20.28 13.91 20.78
CA THR A 65 -19.14 14.78 20.47
C THR A 65 -18.08 14.02 19.67
N THR A 66 -17.69 12.83 20.16
CA THR A 66 -16.68 11.99 19.51
C THR A 66 -17.15 11.46 18.15
N LEU A 67 -18.46 11.26 17.97
CA LEU A 67 -19.02 10.92 16.66
C LEU A 67 -18.82 12.05 15.65
N GLY A 68 -19.06 13.30 16.06
CA GLY A 68 -18.82 14.48 15.22
C GLY A 68 -17.35 14.63 14.83
N GLU A 69 -16.44 14.45 15.78
CA GLU A 69 -14.98 14.47 15.54
C GLU A 69 -14.57 13.40 14.52
N MET A 70 -15.15 12.20 14.60
CA MET A 70 -14.87 11.13 13.64
C MET A 70 -15.36 11.46 12.24
N PHE A 71 -16.52 12.09 12.09
CA PHE A 71 -16.97 12.57 10.78
C PHE A 71 -16.03 13.61 10.18
N VAL A 72 -15.49 14.51 11.00
CA VAL A 72 -14.48 15.48 10.55
C VAL A 72 -13.20 14.77 10.12
N PHE A 73 -12.70 13.81 10.92
CA PHE A 73 -11.51 13.02 10.60
C PHE A 73 -11.67 12.24 9.29
N LEU A 74 -12.76 11.49 9.14
CA LEU A 74 -13.10 10.78 7.90
C LEU A 74 -13.29 11.73 6.72
N GLY A 75 -13.82 12.94 6.97
CA GLY A 75 -13.93 14.00 5.98
C GLY A 75 -12.57 14.42 5.42
N PHE A 76 -11.56 14.62 6.27
CA PHE A 76 -10.19 14.91 5.81
C PHE A 76 -9.60 13.79 4.96
N LEU A 77 -9.76 12.53 5.38
CA LEU A 77 -9.34 11.36 4.61
C LEU A 77 -10.04 11.28 3.24
N ALA A 78 -11.36 11.51 3.22
CA ALA A 78 -12.16 11.49 2.01
C ALA A 78 -11.73 12.59 1.03
N VAL A 79 -11.44 13.81 1.52
CA VAL A 79 -10.93 14.92 0.69
C VAL A 79 -9.57 14.57 0.09
N GLY A 80 -8.66 14.00 0.89
CA GLY A 80 -7.34 13.54 0.41
C GLY A 80 -7.46 12.48 -0.68
N LEU A 81 -8.32 11.47 -0.48
CA LEU A 81 -8.58 10.42 -1.47
C LEU A 81 -9.20 10.97 -2.75
N LEU A 82 -10.20 11.86 -2.61
CA LEU A 82 -10.88 12.49 -3.73
C LEU A 82 -9.91 13.35 -4.54
N TYR A 83 -9.02 14.09 -3.90
CA TYR A 83 -7.96 14.84 -4.56
C TYR A 83 -7.00 13.91 -5.34
N ALA A 84 -6.52 12.84 -4.72
CA ALA A 84 -5.64 11.86 -5.37
C ALA A 84 -6.31 11.22 -6.60
N GLY A 85 -7.60 10.89 -6.49
CA GLY A 85 -8.41 10.39 -7.61
C GLY A 85 -8.54 11.43 -8.73
N ARG A 86 -8.86 12.69 -8.42
CA ARG A 86 -8.97 13.77 -9.42
C ARG A 86 -7.65 14.06 -10.13
N LYS A 87 -6.52 13.85 -9.47
CA LYS A 87 -5.18 13.99 -10.07
C LYS A 87 -4.76 12.79 -10.93
N GLY A 88 -5.59 11.75 -11.04
CA GLY A 88 -5.25 10.54 -11.81
C GLY A 88 -4.14 9.72 -11.18
N VAL A 89 -3.76 9.98 -9.93
CA VAL A 89 -2.64 9.29 -9.26
C VAL A 89 -2.98 7.83 -8.98
N LEU A 90 -4.28 7.51 -8.91
CA LEU A 90 -4.80 6.16 -8.71
C LEU A 90 -4.98 5.39 -10.03
N SER A 91 -4.74 5.98 -11.20
CA SER A 91 -4.88 5.27 -12.47
C SER A 91 -3.68 4.38 -12.73
N TRP A 92 -3.95 3.12 -13.12
CA TRP A 92 -2.91 2.14 -13.44
C TRP A 92 -2.53 2.08 -14.92
N LEU A 93 -3.31 2.73 -15.80
CA LEU A 93 -3.13 2.73 -17.26
C LEU A 93 -1.78 3.36 -17.68
#